data_AF-A0A955M381-F1
#
_entry.id   AF-A0A955M381-F1
#
_cell.length_a   1.000
_cell.length_b   1.000
_cell.length_c   1.000
_cell.angle_alpha   90.00
_cell.angle_beta   90.00
_cell.angle_gamma   90.00
#
_symmetry.space_group_name_H-M   'P 1'
#
loop_
_entity.id
_entity.type
_entity.pdbx_description
1 polymer ?
#
loop_
_entity_poly.entity_id
_entity_poly.type
_entity_poly.pdbx_seq_one_letter_code
_entity_poly.pdbx_strand_id
1 'polypeptide(L)'
;MSIRTISFCDHFIPQCADYIEENYLKKGKDLRRLAVIFGGKRPALFLKRELAVRLQSPFYPPRFFTIDEFVSYSIEKQMPYVRKNDLESCYAIYQLAGKKKKKL
;
A
#
# COMPACT_ATOMS: atom_id res chain seq x y z
N MET A 1 16.90 0.64 12.69
CA MET A 1 15.59 0.25 12.13
C MET A 1 14.76 -0.31 13.28
N SER A 2 13.66 0.33 13.66
CA SER A 2 12.79 -0.15 14.75
C SER A 2 11.73 -1.08 14.17
N ILE A 3 11.65 -2.30 14.68
CA ILE A 3 10.59 -3.26 14.36
C ILE A 3 9.68 -3.35 15.58
N ARG A 4 8.39 -3.10 15.39
CA ARG A 4 7.37 -3.31 16.42
C ARG A 4 6.59 -4.57 16.09
N THR A 5 6.55 -5.50 17.04
CA THR A 5 5.74 -6.72 16.94
C THR A 5 4.46 -6.49 17.72
N ILE A 6 3.33 -6.75 17.08
CA ILE A 6 1.99 -6.66 17.69
C ILE A 6 1.42 -8.07 17.69
N SER A 7 0.78 -8.48 18.78
CA SER A 7 0.12 -9.78 18.83
C SER A 7 -1.04 -9.82 17.85
N PHE A 8 -1.29 -10.98 17.25
CA PHE A 8 -2.41 -11.16 16.33
C PHE A 8 -3.77 -10.95 16.99
N CYS A 9 -3.88 -11.24 18.29
CA CYS A 9 -5.11 -11.07 19.06
C CYS A 9 -5.41 -9.62 19.45
N ASP A 10 -4.44 -8.72 19.26
CA ASP A 10 -4.61 -7.33 19.66
C ASP A 10 -5.26 -6.49 18.55
N HIS A 11 -5.89 -5.39 18.96
CA HIS A 11 -6.44 -4.41 18.03
C HIS A 11 -5.30 -3.60 17.41
N PHE A 12 -4.79 -4.05 16.25
CA PHE A 12 -3.66 -3.40 15.59
C PHE A 12 -3.99 -2.01 15.03
N ILE A 13 -5.24 -1.77 14.61
CA ILE A 13 -5.64 -0.47 13.99
C ILE A 13 -5.45 0.69 14.97
N PRO A 14 -6.01 0.66 16.21
CA PRO A 14 -5.75 1.69 17.22
C PRO A 14 -4.27 1.88 17.51
N GLN A 15 -3.51 0.80 17.68
CA GLN A 15 -2.07 0.89 17.98
C GLN A 15 -1.27 1.52 16.84
N CYS A 16 -1.64 1.23 15.58
CA CYS A 16 -1.07 1.91 14.42
C CYS A 16 -1.42 3.41 14.40
N ALA A 17 -2.66 3.76 14.76
CA ALA A 17 -3.08 5.16 14.85
C ALA A 17 -2.32 5.91 15.97
N ASP A 18 -2.19 5.31 17.15
CA ASP A 18 -1.40 5.83 18.28
C ASP A 18 0.03 6.12 17.84
N TYR A 19 0.65 5.16 17.16
CA TYR A 19 2.02 5.31 16.67
C TYR A 19 2.16 6.47 15.66
N ILE A 20 1.21 6.60 14.72
CA ILE A 20 1.22 7.71 13.75
C ILE A 20 1.04 9.05 14.46
N GLU A 21 0.15 9.10 15.45
CA GLU A 21 -0.14 10.31 16.21
C GLU A 21 1.08 10.80 16.99
N GLU A 22 1.71 9.92 17.77
CA GLU A 22 2.87 10.25 18.60
C GLU A 22 4.10 10.65 17.79
N ASN A 23 4.31 10.03 16.63
CA ASN A 23 5.54 10.20 15.86
C ASN A 23 5.46 11.24 14.75
N TYR A 24 4.25 11.58 14.29
CA TYR A 24 4.05 12.49 13.18
C TYR A 24 3.14 13.66 13.57
N LEU A 25 1.90 13.39 13.99
CA LEU A 25 0.90 14.44 14.22
C LEU A 25 1.28 15.37 15.38
N LYS A 26 1.65 14.82 16.54
CA LYS A 26 2.08 15.61 17.71
C LYS A 26 3.38 16.38 17.48
N LYS A 27 4.16 15.99 16.48
CA LYS A 27 5.42 16.67 16.09
C LYS A 27 5.20 17.73 15.00
N GLY A 28 3.95 18.06 14.67
CA GLY A 28 3.60 19.03 13.64
C GLY A 28 3.99 18.61 12.22
N LYS A 29 4.15 17.30 11.97
CA LYS A 29 4.55 16.79 10.65
C LYS A 29 3.34 16.41 9.81
N ASP A 30 3.37 16.81 8.53
CA ASP A 30 2.40 16.36 7.53
C ASP A 30 2.51 14.86 7.27
N LEU A 31 1.35 14.17 7.17
CA LEU A 31 1.32 12.75 6.81
C LEU A 31 1.48 12.50 5.30
N ARG A 32 1.56 13.54 4.47
CA ARG A 32 1.68 13.43 3.00
C ARG A 32 2.86 12.58 2.53
N ARG A 33 3.95 12.56 3.31
CA ARG A 33 5.18 11.80 3.03
C ARG A 33 5.18 10.40 3.63
N LEU A 34 4.14 10.05 4.39
CA LEU A 34 3.97 8.74 4.97
C LEU A 34 3.19 7.84 3.99
N ALA A 35 3.75 6.66 3.73
CA ALA A 35 3.09 5.59 3.00
C ALA A 35 2.73 4.47 3.97
N VAL A 36 1.48 4.01 3.93
CA VAL A 36 0.98 2.89 4.71
C VAL A 36 0.59 1.78 3.76
N ILE A 37 1.19 0.60 3.96
CA ILE A 37 1.04 -0.54 3.07
C ILE A 37 0.36 -1.67 3.84
N PHE A 38 -0.73 -2.19 3.29
CA PHE A 38 -1.47 -3.32 3.85
C PHE A 38 -1.57 -4.46 2.83
N GLY A 39 -1.83 -5.68 3.29
CA GLY A 39 -2.11 -6.81 2.41
C GLY A 39 -3.42 -6.67 1.62
N GLY A 40 -4.31 -5.75 2.01
CA GLY A 40 -5.58 -5.50 1.33
C GLY A 40 -6.16 -4.13 1.67
N LYS A 41 -7.29 -3.78 1.04
CA LYS A 41 -7.88 -2.43 1.15
C LYS A 41 -8.70 -2.20 2.42
N ARG A 42 -9.22 -3.26 3.03
CA ARG A 42 -10.09 -3.16 4.23
C ARG A 42 -9.38 -2.49 5.41
N PRO A 43 -8.18 -2.91 5.85
CA PRO A 43 -7.43 -2.25 6.93
C PRO A 43 -7.21 -0.75 6.72
N ALA A 44 -6.96 -0.32 5.48
CA ALA A 44 -6.75 1.09 5.16
C ALA A 44 -7.99 1.94 5.50
N LEU A 45 -9.19 1.43 5.23
CA LEU A 45 -10.44 2.12 5.55
C LEU A 45 -10.63 2.26 7.06
N PHE A 46 -10.33 1.21 7.82
CA PHE A 46 -10.43 1.26 9.29
C PHE A 46 -9.44 2.25 9.89
N LEU A 47 -8.17 2.22 9.45
CA LEU A 47 -7.17 3.17 9.94
C LEU A 47 -7.50 4.62 9.55
N LYS A 48 -7.99 4.84 8.32
CA LYS A 48 -8.43 6.17 7.87
C LYS A 48 -9.59 6.69 8.72
N ARG A 49 -10.56 5.83 9.04
CA ARG A 49 -11.68 6.18 9.93
C ARG A 49 -11.20 6.50 11.35
N GLU A 50 -10.33 5.67 11.91
CA GLU A 50 -9.76 5.86 13.25
C GLU A 50 -9.03 7.20 13.36
N LEU A 51 -8.16 7.52 12.38
CA LEU A 51 -7.45 8.80 12.33
C LEU A 51 -8.42 9.99 12.21
N ALA A 52 -9.48 9.87 11.39
CA ALA A 52 -10.47 10.93 11.23
C ALA A 52 -11.26 11.19 12.53
N VAL A 53 -11.65 10.13 13.25
CA VAL A 53 -12.34 10.25 14.55
C VAL A 53 -11.47 10.94 15.59
N ARG A 54 -10.17 10.62 15.62
CA ARG A 54 -9.21 11.19 16.58
C ARG A 54 -8.85 12.64 16.31
N LEU A 55 -8.58 12.96 15.04
CA LEU A 55 -8.09 14.28 14.67
C LEU A 55 -9.17 15.35 14.72
N GLN A 56 -10.44 14.97 14.50
CA GLN A 56 -11.62 15.86 14.47
C GLN A 56 -11.44 17.14 13.63
N SER A 57 -10.46 17.14 12.73
CA SER A 57 -10.02 18.31 11.97
C SER A 57 -9.55 17.88 10.59
N PRO A 58 -9.56 18.77 9.59
CA PRO A 58 -9.03 18.48 8.27
C PRO A 58 -7.53 18.24 8.37
N PHE A 59 -7.06 17.07 7.94
CA PHE A 59 -5.64 16.75 7.87
C PHE A 59 -5.31 16.18 6.49
N TYR A 60 -4.05 16.31 6.08
CA TYR A 60 -3.58 15.66 4.87
C TYR A 60 -3.26 14.20 5.18
N PRO A 61 -3.99 13.23 4.62
CA PRO A 61 -3.81 11.83 4.98
C PRO A 61 -2.53 11.23 4.38
N PRO A 62 -2.02 10.14 4.97
CA PRO A 62 -0.96 9.36 4.35
C PRO A 62 -1.47 8.67 3.07
N ARG A 63 -0.54 8.27 2.21
CA ARG A 63 -0.86 7.44 1.04
C ARG A 63 -1.05 6.00 1.48
N PHE A 64 -2.20 5.43 1.17
CA PHE A 64 -2.50 4.03 1.45
C PHE A 64 -2.31 3.20 0.18
N PHE A 65 -1.69 2.04 0.33
CA PHE A 65 -1.44 1.11 -0.76
C PHE A 65 -1.75 -0.33 -0.33
N THR A 66 -2.22 -1.16 -1.25
CA THR A 66 -1.93 -2.59 -1.19
C THR A 66 -0.47 -2.87 -1.58
N ILE A 67 0.02 -4.09 -1.33
CA ILE A 67 1.36 -4.50 -1.81
C ILE A 67 1.47 -4.32 -3.33
N ASP A 68 0.48 -4.78 -4.10
CA ASP A 68 0.49 -4.66 -5.57
C ASP A 68 0.47 -3.20 -6.04
N GLU A 69 -0.32 -2.35 -5.38
CA GLU A 69 -0.40 -0.92 -5.68
C GLU A 69 0.92 -0.21 -5.35
N PHE A 70 1.56 -0.57 -4.25
CA PHE A 70 2.85 0.00 -3.85
C PHE A 70 3.96 -0.37 -4.84
N VAL A 71 4.00 -1.63 -5.29
CA VAL A 71 4.95 -2.09 -6.30
C VAL A 71 4.72 -1.35 -7.62
N SER A 72 3.46 -1.28 -8.08
CA SER A 72 3.11 -0.57 -9.32
C SER A 72 3.52 0.91 -9.24
N TYR A 73 3.17 1.59 -8.14
CA TYR A 73 3.54 2.98 -7.89
C TYR A 73 5.06 3.20 -7.88
N SER A 74 5.82 2.26 -7.32
CA SER A 74 7.29 2.36 -7.26
C SER A 74 7.93 2.22 -8.64
N ILE A 75 7.41 1.32 -9.47
CA ILE A 75 7.91 1.07 -10.83
C ILE A 75 7.58 2.25 -11.75
N GLU A 76 6.34 2.73 -11.74
CA GLU A 76 5.89 3.88 -12.56
C GLU A 76 6.72 5.15 -12.30
N LYS A 77 7.26 5.30 -11.10
CA LYS A 77 8.09 6.45 -10.74
C LYS A 77 9.52 6.36 -11.27
N GLN A 78 10.02 5.14 -11.51
CA GLN A 78 11.39 4.91 -12.00
C GLN A 78 11.46 4.82 -13.51
N MET A 79 10.42 4.28 -14.15
CA MET A 79 10.34 4.13 -15.59
C MET A 79 8.90 4.27 -16.07
N PRO A 80 8.68 4.77 -17.30
CA PRO A 80 7.37 4.75 -17.93
C PRO A 80 6.93 3.29 -18.13
N TYR A 81 6.16 2.78 -17.18
CA TYR A 81 5.62 1.44 -17.18
C TYR A 81 4.13 1.50 -17.46
N VAL A 82 3.71 0.93 -18.58
CA VAL A 82 2.30 0.73 -18.89
C VAL A 82 1.92 -0.66 -18.42
N ARG A 83 1.06 -0.74 -17.41
CA ARG A 83 0.48 -2.01 -16.99
C ARG A 83 -0.33 -2.58 -18.15
N LYS A 84 0.11 -3.73 -18.68
CA LYS A 84 -0.65 -4.47 -19.69
C LYS A 84 -1.99 -4.88 -19.11
N ASN A 85 -3.03 -4.81 -19.93
CA ASN A 85 -4.33 -5.39 -19.58
C ASN A 85 -4.20 -6.93 -19.48
N ASP A 86 -5.12 -7.56 -18.78
CA ASP A 86 -5.15 -9.00 -18.54
C ASP A 86 -5.18 -9.78 -19.85
N LEU A 87 -5.93 -9.31 -20.86
CA LEU A 87 -5.99 -9.96 -22.19
C LEU A 87 -4.63 -9.95 -22.90
N GLU A 88 -3.93 -8.82 -22.89
CA GLU A 88 -2.59 -8.73 -23.49
C GLU A 88 -1.58 -9.61 -22.75
N SER A 89 -1.71 -9.68 -21.43
CA SER A 89 -0.88 -10.53 -20.58
C SER A 89 -1.11 -12.01 -20.88
N CYS A 90 -2.37 -12.45 -20.96
CA CYS A 90 -2.74 -13.80 -21.35
C CYS A 90 -2.24 -14.14 -22.77
N TYR A 91 -2.39 -13.23 -23.72
CA TYR A 91 -1.91 -13.41 -25.08
C TYR A 91 -0.37 -13.51 -25.15
N ALA A 92 0.35 -12.70 -24.37
CA ALA A 92 1.80 -12.78 -24.27
C ALA A 92 2.25 -14.13 -23.70
N ILE A 93 1.59 -14.63 -22.64
CA ILE A 93 1.85 -15.96 -22.07
C ILE A 93 1.60 -17.05 -23.13
N TYR A 94 0.48 -16.98 -23.85
CA TYR A 94 0.16 -17.90 -24.94
C TYR A 94 1.24 -17.93 -26.03
N GLN A 95 1.70 -16.76 -26.50
CA GLN A 95 2.77 -16.68 -27.49
C GLN A 95 4.08 -17.27 -26.97
N LEU A 96 4.46 -16.99 -25.72
CA LEU A 96 5.68 -17.52 -25.11
C LEU A 96 5.62 -19.05 -24.97
N ALA A 97 4.48 -19.60 -24.57
CA ALA A 97 4.24 -21.03 -24.52
C ALA A 97 4.28 -21.68 -25.92
N GLY A 98 3.70 -21.02 -26.92
CA GLY A 98 3.70 -21.48 -28.31
C GLY A 98 5.10 -21.49 -28.95
N LYS A 99 5.95 -20.51 -28.63
CA LYS A 99 7.35 -20.45 -29.13
C LYS A 99 8.21 -21.61 -28.59
N LYS A 100 7.94 -22.12 -27.39
CA LYS A 100 8.64 -23.31 -26.85
C LYS A 100 8.31 -24.61 -27.60
N LYS A 101 7.14 -24.72 -28.26
CA LYS A 101 6.74 -25.91 -29.02
C LYS A 101 7.41 -26.06 -30.39
N LYS A 102 8.01 -25.00 -30.95
CA LYS A 102 8.65 -25.01 -32.28
C LYS A 102 10.14 -25.46 -32.28
N LYS A 103 10.65 -25.96 -31.16
CA LYS A 103 12.07 -26.32 -30.96
C LYS A 103 12.29 -27.81 -30.62
N LEU A 104 11.35 -28.67 -30.98
CA LEU A 104 11.47 -30.13 -30.94
C LEU A 104 11.33 -30.68 -32.36
#